data_AF-A0AAV0TNL9-F1
#
_entry.id   AF-A0AAV0TNL9-F1
#
_cell.length_a   1.000
_cell.length_b   1.000
_cell.length_c   1.000
_cell.angle_alpha   90.00
_cell.angle_beta   90.00
_cell.angle_gamma   90.00
#
_symmetry.space_group_name_H-M   'P 1'
#
loop_
_entity.id
_entity.type
_entity.pdbx_description
1 polymer ?
#
loop_
_entity_poly.entity_id
_entity_poly.type
_entity_poly.pdbx_seq_one_letter_code
_entity_poly.pdbx_strand_id
1 'polypeptide(L)'
;MTQFVPSGVIEKAALHDMIYAACPQCFTSMTLQMGSRKRPDFELLQVRCSSCGRMSRRDELQFKYRLKLQLQYGSTIADAIMFDEATEALLGVPAWRMKRELLWKYPALPQVLEQLVVGLRVSFSFQQPPPKRNAKQGHFTRDLKIIQIEPLIPQLLPKPAAILALKLLQQRC
;
A
#
# COMPACT_ATOMS: atom_id res chain seq x y z
N MET A 1 -6.87 13.36 -16.09
CA MET A 1 -6.89 12.42 -17.23
C MET A 1 -6.27 11.11 -16.76
N THR A 2 -6.95 9.99 -17.01
CA THR A 2 -6.43 8.65 -16.71
C THR A 2 -5.66 8.14 -17.93
N GLN A 3 -4.49 7.56 -17.73
CA GLN A 3 -3.67 6.94 -18.77
C GLN A 3 -3.58 5.44 -18.52
N PHE A 4 -3.50 4.67 -19.60
CA PHE A 4 -3.40 3.21 -19.56
C PHE A 4 -2.05 2.76 -20.12
N VAL A 5 -1.41 1.82 -19.43
CA VAL A 5 -0.17 1.18 -19.85
C VAL A 5 -0.45 -0.31 -20.02
N PRO A 6 -0.34 -0.85 -21.23
CA PRO A 6 -0.68 -2.24 -21.51
C PRO A 6 0.38 -3.22 -20.99
N SER A 7 1.60 -2.76 -20.71
CA SER A 7 2.68 -3.62 -20.22
C SER A 7 3.75 -2.82 -19.48
N GLY A 8 3.99 -3.20 -18.23
CA GLY A 8 5.11 -2.76 -17.42
C GLY A 8 5.55 -3.85 -16.46
N VAL A 9 6.62 -3.60 -15.74
CA VAL A 9 7.21 -4.49 -14.72
C VAL A 9 7.28 -3.74 -13.40
N ILE A 10 6.96 -4.44 -12.31
CA ILE A 10 7.20 -3.93 -10.96
C ILE A 10 8.66 -4.18 -10.61
N GLU A 11 9.47 -3.13 -10.55
CA GLU A 11 10.89 -3.20 -10.21
C GLU A 11 11.12 -3.25 -8.70
N LYS A 12 10.32 -2.50 -7.93
CA LYS A 12 10.42 -2.42 -6.46
C LYS A 12 9.04 -2.26 -5.83
N ALA A 13 8.87 -2.78 -4.62
CA ALA A 13 7.63 -2.66 -3.85
C ALA A 13 7.89 -2.48 -2.34
N ALA A 14 7.48 -1.34 -1.77
CA ALA A 14 7.67 -1.07 -0.34
C ALA A 14 6.53 -1.67 0.51
N LEU A 15 6.59 -2.98 0.78
CA LEU A 15 5.51 -3.71 1.46
C LEU A 15 5.54 -3.65 2.99
N HIS A 16 6.64 -3.24 3.59
CA HIS A 16 6.81 -3.19 5.05
C HIS A 16 5.97 -2.08 5.72
N ASP A 17 5.77 -0.96 5.02
CA ASP A 17 4.99 0.21 5.48
C ASP A 17 3.74 0.44 4.61
N MET A 18 3.22 -0.61 3.99
CA MET A 18 2.10 -0.52 3.05
C MET A 18 0.75 -0.21 3.71
N ILE A 19 0.65 -0.26 5.04
CA ILE A 19 -0.61 -0.02 5.77
C ILE A 19 -0.43 1.11 6.77
N TYR A 20 -1.35 2.06 6.75
CA TYR A 20 -1.43 3.13 7.73
C TYR A 20 -2.76 3.10 8.48
N ALA A 21 -2.75 3.60 9.71
CA ALA A 21 -3.97 3.84 10.46
C ALA A 21 -4.57 5.18 10.04
N ALA A 22 -5.88 5.20 9.82
CA ALA A 22 -6.62 6.31 9.24
C ALA A 22 -7.82 6.70 10.10
N CYS A 23 -8.16 7.99 10.05
CA CYS A 23 -9.37 8.50 10.68
C CYS A 23 -10.62 7.82 10.10
N PRO A 24 -11.57 7.34 10.94
CA PRO A 24 -12.79 6.71 10.44
C PRO A 24 -13.74 7.68 9.71
N GLN A 25 -13.54 9.00 9.86
CA GLN A 25 -14.39 10.02 9.22
C GLN A 25 -13.81 10.55 7.91
N CYS A 26 -12.54 10.92 7.88
CA CYS A 26 -11.93 11.61 6.73
C CYS A 26 -10.73 10.87 6.12
N PHE A 27 -10.42 9.67 6.60
CA PHE A 27 -9.32 8.81 6.14
C PHE A 27 -7.92 9.42 6.17
N THR A 28 -7.75 10.58 6.81
CA THR A 28 -6.44 11.18 7.03
C THR A 28 -5.60 10.26 7.90
N SER A 29 -4.31 10.09 7.55
CA SER A 29 -3.39 9.25 8.31
C SER A 29 -3.21 9.75 9.74
N MET A 30 -3.31 8.83 10.69
CA MET A 30 -3.14 9.04 12.13
C MET A 30 -1.95 8.24 12.69
N THR A 31 -1.14 7.65 11.82
CA THR A 31 -0.07 6.69 12.19
C THR A 31 1.02 7.33 13.05
N LEU A 32 1.38 8.60 12.79
CA LEU A 32 2.44 9.31 13.51
C LEU A 32 2.11 9.54 15.00
N GLN A 33 0.82 9.60 15.34
CA GLN A 33 0.38 9.83 16.73
C GLN A 33 0.35 8.53 17.56
N MET A 34 0.54 7.36 16.94
CA MET A 34 0.60 6.07 17.63
C MET A 34 2.02 5.69 18.09
N GLY A 35 3.06 6.44 17.68
CA GLY A 35 4.47 6.11 17.92
C GLY A 35 5.05 6.59 19.27
N SER A 36 4.30 7.30 20.10
CA SER A 36 4.81 7.81 21.38
C SER A 36 4.70 6.76 22.49
N ARG A 37 5.73 5.91 22.63
CA ARG A 37 5.93 5.04 23.80
C ARG A 37 6.80 5.75 24.84
N LYS A 38 6.18 6.27 25.90
CA LYS A 38 6.73 6.28 27.28
C LYS A 38 5.58 6.38 28.29
N ARG A 39 4.75 5.35 28.42
CA ARG A 39 4.00 5.04 29.66
C ARG A 39 3.35 3.65 29.56
N PRO A 40 3.53 2.78 30.56
CA PRO A 40 3.01 1.42 30.57
C PRO A 40 1.70 1.33 31.37
N ASP A 41 0.77 2.27 31.17
CA ASP A 41 -0.54 2.20 31.82
C ASP A 41 -1.63 2.18 30.76
N PHE A 42 -2.61 1.31 31.01
CA PHE A 42 -3.77 0.92 30.21
C PHE A 42 -4.77 2.06 29.91
N GLU A 43 -4.29 3.27 29.66
CA GLU A 43 -5.15 4.39 29.29
C GLU A 43 -5.43 4.35 27.79
N LEU A 44 -6.72 4.37 27.47
CA LEU A 44 -7.30 4.47 26.14
C LEU A 44 -6.60 5.58 25.34
N LEU A 45 -5.56 5.22 24.58
CA LEU A 45 -4.84 6.11 23.66
C LEU A 45 -5.84 6.62 22.61
N GLN A 46 -6.50 7.72 22.93
CA GLN A 46 -7.32 8.46 21.99
C GLN A 46 -6.40 9.28 21.11
N VAL A 47 -6.60 9.15 19.81
CA VAL A 47 -5.78 9.79 18.78
C VAL A 47 -6.63 10.85 18.11
N ARG A 48 -6.07 12.05 17.91
CA ARG A 48 -6.81 13.19 17.34
C ARG A 48 -6.49 13.36 15.86
N CYS A 49 -7.49 13.27 15.00
CA CYS A 49 -7.27 13.52 13.59
C CYS A 49 -6.82 14.97 13.34
N SER A 50 -5.70 15.17 12.64
CA SER A 50 -5.17 16.50 12.32
C SER A 50 -6.02 17.27 11.30
N SER A 51 -6.87 16.58 10.53
CA SER A 51 -7.69 17.18 9.47
C SER A 51 -9.06 17.59 10.00
N CYS A 52 -9.84 16.65 10.53
CA CYS A 52 -11.20 16.92 11.01
C CYS A 52 -11.32 17.10 12.53
N GLY A 53 -10.22 16.99 13.29
CA GLY A 53 -10.22 17.17 14.75
C GLY A 53 -10.86 16.03 15.54
N ARG A 54 -11.45 15.02 14.89
CA ARG A 54 -12.12 13.88 15.54
C ARG A 54 -11.15 13.11 16.44
N MET A 55 -11.58 12.87 17.68
CA MET A 55 -10.94 11.93 18.59
C MET A 55 -11.40 10.52 18.25
N SER A 56 -10.48 9.57 18.19
CA SER A 56 -10.80 8.17 17.93
C SER A 56 -9.98 7.26 18.81
N ARG A 57 -10.61 6.22 19.33
CA ARG A 57 -9.90 5.15 20.04
C ARG A 57 -9.18 4.24 19.05
N ARG A 58 -8.20 3.47 19.54
CA ARG A 58 -7.36 2.61 18.68
C ARG A 58 -8.15 1.54 17.93
N ASP A 59 -9.22 1.02 18.54
CA ASP A 59 -10.14 0.04 17.97
C ASP A 59 -11.06 0.63 16.90
N GLU A 60 -11.36 1.93 16.98
CA GLU A 60 -12.15 2.70 16.01
C GLU A 60 -11.36 3.14 14.77
N LEU A 61 -10.02 3.03 14.80
CA LEU A 61 -9.18 3.39 13.66
C LEU A 61 -9.40 2.42 12.49
N GLN A 62 -9.49 2.99 11.30
CA GLN A 62 -9.47 2.20 10.07
C GLN A 62 -8.04 1.93 9.62
N PHE A 63 -7.84 0.81 8.94
CA PHE A 63 -6.58 0.49 8.30
C PHE A 63 -6.75 0.60 6.79
N LYS A 64 -5.80 1.29 6.16
CA LYS A 64 -5.83 1.64 4.74
C LYS A 64 -4.49 1.32 4.10
N TYR A 65 -4.50 0.87 2.86
CA TYR A 65 -3.29 0.65 2.07
C TYR A 65 -2.73 1.95 1.51
N ARG A 66 -1.41 2.00 1.49
CA ARG A 66 -0.57 2.99 0.81
C ARG A 66 0.69 2.29 0.33
N LEU A 67 0.57 1.54 -0.76
CA LEU A 67 1.69 0.78 -1.32
C LEU A 67 2.46 1.65 -2.32
N LYS A 68 3.76 1.81 -2.08
CA LYS A 68 4.67 2.48 -3.03
C LYS A 68 5.36 1.44 -3.90
N LEU A 69 5.38 1.70 -5.20
CA LEU A 69 6.00 0.86 -6.21
C LEU A 69 6.96 1.67 -7.08
N GLN A 70 7.93 1.00 -7.68
CA GLN A 70 8.66 1.50 -8.85
C GLN A 70 8.25 0.65 -10.05
N LEU A 71 7.79 1.31 -11.11
CA LEU A 71 7.33 0.65 -12.33
C LEU A 71 8.25 1.01 -13.49
N GLN A 72 8.57 0.02 -14.31
CA GLN A 72 9.23 0.21 -15.59
C GLN A 72 8.25 -0.12 -16.72
N TYR A 73 8.07 0.79 -17.68
CA TYR A 73 7.26 0.56 -18.87
C TYR A 73 7.85 1.30 -20.08
N GLY A 74 7.99 0.61 -21.20
CA GLY A 74 8.78 1.11 -22.32
C GLY A 74 10.20 1.49 -21.88
N SER A 75 10.60 2.74 -22.11
CA SER A 75 11.85 3.33 -21.65
C SER A 75 11.72 4.17 -20.36
N THR A 76 10.54 4.19 -19.75
CA THR A 76 10.25 5.03 -18.58
C THR A 76 10.32 4.23 -17.29
N ILE A 77 11.00 4.79 -16.28
CA ILE A 77 10.94 4.34 -14.89
C ILE A 77 10.19 5.40 -14.09
N ALA A 78 9.17 4.99 -13.35
CA ALA A 78 8.34 5.90 -12.58
C ALA A 78 8.05 5.34 -11.19
N ASP A 79 8.14 6.21 -10.19
CA ASP A 79 7.63 5.92 -8.86
C ASP A 79 6.11 6.09 -8.85
N ALA A 80 5.43 5.17 -8.18
CA ALA A 80 3.99 5.04 -8.20
C ALA A 80 3.45 4.71 -6.82
N ILE A 81 2.18 5.06 -6.59
CA ILE A 81 1.47 4.82 -5.35
C ILE A 81 0.09 4.20 -5.63
N MET A 82 -0.21 3.15 -4.87
CA MET A 82 -1.50 2.47 -4.85
C MET A 82 -2.18 2.65 -3.50
N PHE A 83 -3.48 2.87 -3.54
CA PHE A 83 -4.36 2.92 -2.37
C PHE A 83 -5.23 1.67 -2.31
N ASP A 84 -6.17 1.63 -1.37
CA ASP A 84 -7.02 0.46 -1.06
C ASP A 84 -7.47 -0.32 -2.28
N GLU A 85 -8.28 0.25 -3.18
CA GLU A 85 -8.95 -0.55 -4.21
C GLU A 85 -7.93 -1.29 -5.10
N ALA A 86 -6.93 -0.58 -5.61
CA ALA A 86 -5.87 -1.16 -6.45
C ALA A 86 -5.00 -2.15 -5.69
N THR A 87 -4.67 -1.85 -4.43
CA THR A 87 -3.81 -2.72 -3.61
C THR A 87 -4.54 -4.00 -3.20
N GLU A 88 -5.82 -3.89 -2.85
CA GLU A 88 -6.68 -5.02 -2.52
C GLU A 88 -6.91 -5.93 -3.72
N ALA A 89 -7.08 -5.37 -4.91
CA ALA A 89 -7.15 -6.16 -6.14
C ALA A 89 -5.87 -6.97 -6.37
N LEU A 90 -4.69 -6.36 -6.17
CA LEU A 90 -3.41 -7.03 -6.37
C LEU A 90 -3.10 -8.08 -5.28
N LEU A 91 -3.29 -7.73 -4.01
CA LEU A 91 -2.94 -8.59 -2.88
C LEU A 91 -4.05 -9.60 -2.52
N GLY A 92 -5.30 -9.29 -2.82
CA GLY A 92 -6.52 -10.06 -2.55
C GLY A 92 -6.96 -10.11 -1.10
N VAL A 93 -6.48 -9.19 -0.26
CA VAL A 93 -6.83 -9.14 1.16
C VAL A 93 -7.05 -7.69 1.57
N PRO A 94 -8.16 -7.38 2.26
CA PRO A 94 -8.42 -6.03 2.71
C PRO A 94 -7.43 -5.57 3.78
N ALA A 95 -7.14 -4.26 3.82
CA ALA A 95 -6.08 -3.69 4.66
C ALA A 95 -6.25 -4.03 6.15
N TRP A 96 -7.49 -4.01 6.66
CA TRP A 96 -7.78 -4.34 8.05
C TRP A 96 -7.38 -5.78 8.41
N ARG A 97 -7.64 -6.73 7.51
CA ARG A 97 -7.36 -8.15 7.71
C ARG A 97 -5.86 -8.41 7.62
N MET A 98 -5.20 -7.81 6.64
CA MET A 98 -3.75 -7.85 6.51
C MET A 98 -3.08 -7.36 7.79
N LYS A 99 -3.51 -6.21 8.35
CA LYS A 99 -2.90 -5.64 9.55
C LYS A 99 -3.21 -6.37 10.85
N ARG A 100 -4.48 -6.75 11.07
CA ARG A 100 -4.93 -7.32 12.36
C ARG A 100 -4.67 -8.82 12.47
N GLU A 101 -4.78 -9.56 11.37
CA GLU A 101 -4.69 -11.03 11.40
C GLU A 101 -3.38 -11.54 10.82
N LEU A 102 -3.01 -11.06 9.62
CA LEU A 102 -1.97 -11.71 8.83
C LEU A 102 -0.56 -11.30 9.23
N LEU A 103 -0.27 -9.99 9.30
CA LEU A 103 1.08 -9.50 9.59
C LEU A 103 1.57 -9.88 10.99
N TRP A 104 0.65 -10.00 11.96
CA TRP A 104 0.98 -10.49 13.29
C TRP A 104 1.31 -11.99 13.29
N LYS A 105 0.48 -12.80 12.62
CA LYS A 105 0.65 -14.25 12.56
C LYS A 105 1.83 -14.68 11.69
N TYR A 106 2.16 -13.90 10.66
CA TYR A 106 3.19 -14.18 9.68
C TYR A 106 4.10 -12.96 9.47
N PRO A 107 5.08 -12.72 10.37
CA PRO A 107 5.96 -11.55 10.28
C PRO A 107 6.77 -11.46 8.99
N ALA A 108 7.10 -12.60 8.37
CA ALA A 108 7.82 -12.68 7.10
C ALA A 108 6.93 -12.43 5.86
N LEU A 109 5.61 -12.22 6.04
CA LEU A 109 4.67 -12.04 4.94
C LEU A 109 5.01 -10.87 4.00
N PRO A 110 5.41 -9.66 4.49
CA PRO A 110 5.79 -8.56 3.60
C PRO A 110 6.94 -8.92 2.66
N GLN A 111 7.93 -9.67 3.15
CA GLN A 111 9.12 -10.07 2.39
C GLN A 111 8.76 -11.08 1.31
N VAL A 112 7.93 -12.07 1.62
CA VAL A 112 7.45 -13.04 0.64
C VAL A 112 6.57 -12.37 -0.41
N LEU A 113 5.70 -11.45 0.00
CA LEU A 113 4.90 -10.65 -0.94
C LEU A 113 5.80 -9.82 -1.87
N GLU A 114 6.90 -9.25 -1.35
CA GLU A 114 7.85 -8.48 -2.16
C GLU A 114 8.47 -9.35 -3.24
N GLN A 115 8.91 -10.56 -2.88
CA GLN A 115 9.47 -11.52 -3.81
C GLN A 115 8.47 -11.99 -4.88
N LEU A 116 7.18 -12.05 -4.54
CA LEU A 116 6.13 -12.46 -5.48
C LEU A 116 5.71 -11.34 -6.44
N VAL A 117 5.77 -10.09 -5.99
CA VAL A 117 5.27 -8.93 -6.74
C VAL A 117 6.38 -8.29 -7.59
N VAL A 118 7.62 -8.29 -7.11
CA VAL A 118 8.77 -7.78 -7.88
C VAL A 118 9.05 -8.69 -9.08
N GLY A 119 9.30 -8.09 -10.24
CA GLY A 119 9.46 -8.79 -11.52
C GLY A 119 8.15 -9.16 -12.21
N LEU A 120 7.01 -8.94 -11.56
CA LEU A 120 5.70 -9.21 -12.15
C LEU A 120 5.41 -8.26 -13.30
N ARG A 121 5.01 -8.83 -14.44
CA ARG A 121 4.49 -8.09 -15.58
C ARG A 121 3.02 -7.73 -15.36
N VAL A 122 2.71 -6.45 -15.51
CA VAL A 122 1.39 -5.89 -15.21
C VAL A 122 0.92 -4.95 -16.31
N SER A 123 -0.39 -4.90 -16.51
CA SER A 123 -1.06 -3.75 -17.12
C SER A 123 -1.56 -2.85 -15.99
N PHE A 124 -1.61 -1.53 -16.21
CA PHE A 124 -2.10 -0.61 -15.19
C PHE A 124 -2.66 0.68 -15.77
N SER A 125 -3.60 1.26 -15.03
CA SER A 125 -4.16 2.59 -15.28
C SER A 125 -3.75 3.54 -14.19
N PHE A 126 -3.34 4.76 -14.56
CA PHE A 126 -2.85 5.75 -13.61
C PHE A 126 -3.37 7.15 -13.90
N GLN A 127 -3.40 7.98 -12.85
CA GLN A 127 -3.61 9.42 -12.96
C GLN A 127 -2.29 10.13 -12.72
N GLN A 128 -1.94 11.01 -13.66
CA GLN A 128 -0.85 11.94 -13.43
C GLN A 128 -1.25 12.96 -12.36
N PRO A 129 -0.40 13.19 -11.36
CA PRO A 129 -0.62 14.28 -10.42
C PRO A 129 -0.55 15.62 -11.17
N PRO A 130 -1.35 16.63 -10.76
CA PRO A 130 -1.30 17.93 -11.40
C PRO A 130 0.11 18.54 -11.28
N PRO A 131 0.61 19.18 -12.35
CA PRO A 131 1.92 19.82 -12.32
C PRO A 131 1.96 20.90 -11.23
N LYS A 132 3.07 20.99 -10.48
CA LYS A 132 3.23 22.04 -9.46
C LYS A 132 3.22 23.41 -10.14
N ARG A 133 2.42 24.35 -9.62
CA ARG A 133 2.38 25.75 -10.10
C ARG A 133 3.71 26.51 -9.90
N ASN A 134 4.65 25.99 -9.11
CA ASN A 134 5.94 26.64 -8.82
C ASN A 134 7.10 25.83 -9.41
N ALA A 135 7.52 26.17 -10.63
CA ALA A 135 8.61 25.54 -11.38
C ALA A 135 10.04 25.87 -10.87
N LYS A 136 10.18 26.49 -9.68
CA LYS A 136 11.48 26.96 -9.15
C LYS A 136 12.15 26.05 -8.13
N GLN A 137 11.58 24.89 -7.82
CA GLN A 137 12.24 23.87 -6.99
C GLN A 137 12.25 22.56 -7.76
N GLY A 138 13.45 21.96 -7.85
CA GLY A 138 13.81 20.88 -8.76
C GLY A 138 12.83 19.71 -8.85
N HIS A 139 13.01 18.93 -9.91
CA HIS A 139 12.27 17.77 -10.40
C HIS A 139 11.72 16.80 -9.34
N PHE A 140 10.78 17.22 -8.52
CA PHE A 140 9.92 16.32 -7.75
C PHE A 140 8.76 15.93 -8.64
N THR A 141 9.00 14.98 -9.54
CA THR A 141 7.94 14.19 -10.18
C THR A 141 7.18 13.53 -9.05
N ARG A 142 5.92 13.92 -8.84
CA ARG A 142 5.05 13.28 -7.84
C ARG A 142 4.77 11.86 -8.31
N ASP A 143 4.70 10.93 -7.35
CA ASP A 143 4.35 9.53 -7.60
C ASP A 143 3.07 9.42 -8.45
N LEU A 144 3.10 8.55 -9.46
CA LEU A 144 1.91 8.23 -10.26
C LEU A 144 0.87 7.56 -9.38
N LYS A 145 -0.38 8.04 -9.41
CA LYS A 145 -1.47 7.37 -8.68
C LYS A 145 -2.02 6.26 -9.55
N ILE A 146 -1.72 5.01 -9.21
CA ILE A 146 -2.30 3.85 -9.86
C ILE A 146 -3.73 3.66 -9.35
N ILE A 147 -4.65 3.41 -10.28
CA ILE A 147 -6.08 3.24 -10.02
C ILE A 147 -6.48 1.78 -10.22
N GLN A 148 -5.83 1.12 -11.18
CA GLN A 148 -6.05 -0.28 -11.51
C GLN A 148 -4.73 -0.90 -11.92
N ILE A 149 -4.49 -2.13 -11.50
CA ILE A 149 -3.31 -2.91 -11.83
C ILE A 149 -3.70 -4.38 -11.95
N GLU A 150 -3.23 -5.04 -12.99
CA GLU A 150 -3.56 -6.44 -13.26
C GLU A 150 -2.32 -7.20 -13.76
N PRO A 151 -2.05 -8.42 -13.28
CA PRO A 151 -0.99 -9.26 -13.82
C PRO A 151 -1.29 -9.66 -15.28
N LEU A 152 -0.32 -9.45 -16.19
CA LEU A 152 -0.48 -9.81 -17.61
C LEU A 152 -0.52 -11.31 -17.86
N ILE A 153 0.14 -12.07 -16.99
CA ILE A 153 0.09 -13.53 -17.02
C ILE A 153 -0.52 -13.96 -15.69
N PRO A 154 -1.86 -14.11 -15.63
CA PRO A 154 -2.55 -14.52 -14.40
C PRO A 154 -2.01 -15.83 -13.83
N GLN A 155 -1.41 -16.69 -14.65
CA GLN A 155 -0.82 -17.96 -14.21
C GLN A 155 0.42 -17.80 -13.32
N LEU A 156 1.12 -16.65 -13.36
CA LEU A 156 2.27 -16.36 -12.49
C LEU A 156 1.83 -15.92 -11.08
N LEU A 157 0.63 -15.34 -10.97
CA LEU A 157 -0.06 -15.10 -9.71
C LEU A 157 -1.47 -15.72 -9.81
N PRO A 158 -1.57 -17.06 -9.84
CA PRO A 158 -2.83 -17.77 -10.10
C PRO A 158 -3.83 -17.61 -8.95
N LYS A 159 -3.34 -17.07 -7.83
CA LYS A 159 -4.11 -16.66 -6.66
C LYS A 159 -3.66 -15.27 -6.28
N PRO A 160 -4.52 -14.50 -5.59
CA PRO A 160 -4.10 -13.22 -5.05
C PRO A 160 -2.84 -13.37 -4.21
N ALA A 161 -1.92 -12.40 -4.32
CA ALA A 161 -0.54 -12.55 -3.86
C ALA A 161 -0.44 -12.96 -2.38
N ALA A 162 -1.33 -12.45 -1.52
CA ALA A 162 -1.34 -12.79 -0.10
C ALA A 162 -1.68 -14.27 0.15
N ILE A 163 -2.63 -14.85 -0.59
CA ILE A 163 -3.00 -16.26 -0.40
C ILE A 163 -1.84 -17.17 -0.81
N LEU A 164 -1.17 -16.84 -1.92
CA LEU A 164 0.00 -17.59 -2.37
C LEU A 164 1.15 -17.47 -1.37
N ALA A 165 1.45 -16.26 -0.89
CA ALA A 165 2.49 -16.02 0.10
C ALA A 165 2.23 -16.80 1.40
N LEU A 166 1.00 -16.83 1.89
CA LEU A 166 0.62 -17.60 3.07
C LEU A 166 0.85 -19.11 2.88
N LYS A 167 0.50 -19.66 1.71
CA LYS A 167 0.75 -21.08 1.40
C LYS A 167 2.26 -21.39 1.39
N LEU A 168 3.06 -20.52 0.78
CA LEU A 168 4.52 -20.68 0.74
C LEU A 168 5.14 -20.62 2.14
N LEU A 169 4.63 -19.76 3.02
CA LEU A 169 5.07 -19.69 4.41
C LEU A 169 4.67 -20.93 5.20
N GLN A 170 3.46 -21.43 5.00
CA GLN A 170 2.98 -22.65 5.67
C GLN A 170 3.71 -23.92 5.23
N GLN A 171 4.26 -23.96 4.01
CA GLN A 171 5.07 -25.08 3.52
C GLN A 171 6.51 -25.09 4.05
N ARG A 172 6.95 -23.99 4.67
CA ARG A 172 8.30 -23.83 5.23
C ARG A 172 8.36 -24.03 6.75
N CYS A 173 7.23 -24.29 7.39
CA CYS A 173 7.10 -24.66 8.80
C CYS A 173 6.68 -26.12 8.92
#